data_AF-A0A382AXZ9-F1
#
_entry.id   AF-A0A382AXZ9-F1
#
_cell.length_a   1.000
_cell.length_b   1.000
_cell.length_c   1.000
_cell.angle_alpha   90.00
_cell.angle_beta   90.00
_cell.angle_gamma   90.00
#
_symmetry.space_group_name_H-M   'P 1'
#
loop_
_entity.id
_entity.type
_entity.pdbx_description
1 polymer ?
#
loop_
_entity_poly.entity_id
_entity_poly.type
_entity_poly.pdbx_seq_one_letter_code
_entity_poly.pdbx_strand_id
1 'polypeptide(L)'
;MKKIVLISVLLLSSSLTWANNDEPLLNEAACIETKEGIGYFLGVADYLFNEIEKQQYAVQTEEGKKAKEQELYEGAIAFSQLAANYSTVYNVWCK
;
A
#
# COMPACT_ATOMS: atom_id res chain seq x y z
N MET A 1 -40.78 44.05 3.39
CA MET A 1 -40.47 43.10 4.49
C MET A 1 -40.85 41.70 4.04
N LYS A 2 -40.06 40.67 4.36
CA LYS A 2 -40.02 39.31 3.77
C LYS A 2 -39.14 39.26 2.52
N LYS A 3 -37.91 38.76 2.68
CA LYS A 3 -37.11 37.99 1.71
C LYS A 3 -35.66 37.75 2.14
N ILE A 4 -35.21 38.31 3.27
CA ILE A 4 -33.78 38.20 3.71
C ILE A 4 -33.56 37.12 4.78
N VAL A 5 -34.59 36.55 5.40
CA VAL A 5 -34.41 35.69 6.60
C VAL A 5 -34.11 34.22 6.29
N LEU A 6 -34.09 33.78 5.03
CA LEU A 6 -33.98 32.34 4.69
C LEU A 6 -32.56 31.83 4.38
N ILE A 7 -31.54 32.70 4.31
CA ILE A 7 -30.18 32.27 3.92
C ILE A 7 -29.29 31.98 5.15
N SER A 8 -29.62 32.50 6.33
CA SER A 8 -28.78 32.35 7.54
C SER A 8 -28.92 31.01 8.26
N VAL A 9 -29.87 30.15 7.90
CA VAL A 9 -30.11 28.86 8.58
C VAL A 9 -29.43 27.68 7.89
N LEU A 10 -28.98 27.84 6.64
CA LEU A 10 -28.35 26.76 5.86
C LEU A 10 -26.84 26.58 6.11
N LEU A 11 -26.21 27.45 6.90
CA LEU A 11 -24.78 27.37 7.23
C LEU A 11 -24.50 26.73 8.61
N LEU A 12 -25.53 26.36 9.37
CA LEU A 12 -25.41 25.79 10.72
C LEU A 12 -25.58 24.25 10.77
N SER A 13 -25.88 23.60 9.64
CA SER A 13 -26.12 22.15 9.59
C SER A 13 -24.95 21.33 9.06
N SER A 14 -23.83 21.95 8.67
CA SER A 14 -22.57 21.20 8.59
C SER A 14 -22.10 20.98 10.01
N SER A 15 -22.60 19.91 10.64
CA SER A 15 -21.92 19.30 11.77
C SER A 15 -20.46 19.15 11.36
N LEU A 16 -19.58 20.01 11.90
CA LEU A 16 -18.16 19.75 11.94
C LEU A 16 -18.05 18.42 12.71
N THR A 17 -18.02 17.31 11.99
CA THR A 17 -17.59 16.04 12.55
C THR A 17 -16.09 16.23 12.74
N TRP A 18 -15.71 16.64 13.95
CA TRP A 18 -14.32 16.55 14.37
C TRP A 18 -13.94 15.09 14.20
N ALA A 19 -12.87 14.81 13.44
CA ALA A 19 -12.33 13.47 13.36
C ALA A 19 -12.07 13.02 14.81
N ASN A 20 -12.83 12.04 15.27
CA ASN A 20 -12.68 11.51 16.62
C ASN A 20 -11.39 10.70 16.61
N ASN A 21 -10.29 11.28 17.11
CA ASN A 21 -8.95 10.69 17.01
C ASN A 21 -8.76 9.44 17.90
N ASP A 22 -9.80 9.01 18.60
CA ASP A 22 -9.80 7.81 19.44
C ASP A 22 -10.15 6.54 18.65
N GLU A 23 -10.77 6.67 17.47
CA GLU A 23 -11.03 5.53 16.57
C GLU A 23 -9.75 5.20 15.79
N PRO A 24 -9.30 3.93 15.74
CA PRO A 24 -8.15 3.56 14.95
C PRO A 24 -8.39 3.86 13.46
N LEU A 25 -7.35 4.36 12.79
CA LEU A 25 -7.42 4.73 11.37
C LEU A 25 -7.87 3.56 10.47
N LEU A 26 -7.53 2.34 10.88
CA LEU A 26 -7.95 1.09 10.26
C LEU A 26 -8.81 0.29 11.24
N ASN A 27 -9.91 -0.26 10.74
CA ASN A 27 -10.71 -1.23 11.48
C ASN A 27 -10.12 -2.66 11.33
N GLU A 28 -10.67 -3.62 12.08
CA GLU A 28 -10.19 -5.01 12.08
C GLU A 28 -10.14 -5.63 10.67
N ALA A 29 -11.18 -5.42 9.85
CA ALA A 29 -11.22 -5.94 8.49
C ALA A 29 -10.11 -5.35 7.61
N ALA A 30 -9.91 -4.02 7.67
CA ALA A 30 -8.85 -3.35 6.94
C ALA A 30 -7.44 -3.77 7.42
N CYS A 31 -7.31 -4.11 8.70
CA CYS A 31 -6.09 -4.66 9.26
C CYS A 31 -5.78 -6.07 8.73
N ILE A 32 -6.79 -6.95 8.66
CA ILE A 32 -6.65 -8.28 8.03
C ILE A 32 -6.21 -8.13 6.58
N GLU A 33 -6.88 -7.28 5.81
CA GLU A 33 -6.54 -7.01 4.41
C GLU A 33 -5.11 -6.48 4.26
N THR A 34 -4.71 -5.54 5.13
CA THR A 34 -3.34 -5.00 5.12
C THR A 34 -2.31 -6.09 5.39
N LYS A 35 -2.57 -6.98 6.36
CA LYS A 35 -1.69 -8.11 6.69
C LYS A 35 -1.56 -9.09 5.51
N GLU A 36 -2.66 -9.43 4.87
CA GLU A 36 -2.68 -10.29 3.69
C GLU A 36 -1.92 -9.65 2.52
N GLY A 37 -2.12 -8.35 2.29
CA GLY A 37 -1.39 -7.56 1.30
C GLY A 37 0.13 -7.56 1.52
N ILE A 38 0.58 -7.40 2.76
CA ILE A 38 2.01 -7.54 3.12
C ILE A 38 2.53 -8.93 2.74
N GLY A 39 1.80 -9.98 3.10
CA GLY A 39 2.15 -11.36 2.76
C GLY A 39 2.23 -11.58 1.25
N TYR A 40 1.28 -11.03 0.49
CA TYR A 40 1.27 -11.08 -0.97
C TYR A 40 2.51 -10.39 -1.56
N PHE A 41 2.83 -9.17 -1.13
CA PHE A 41 4.00 -8.44 -1.63
C PHE A 41 5.31 -9.19 -1.33
N LEU A 42 5.45 -9.77 -0.14
CA LEU A 42 6.58 -10.63 0.20
C LEU A 42 6.67 -11.87 -0.69
N GLY A 43 5.52 -12.52 -0.95
CA GLY A 43 5.47 -13.67 -1.84
C GLY A 43 5.88 -13.36 -3.27
N VAL A 44 5.49 -12.19 -3.80
CA VAL A 44 5.93 -11.74 -5.13
C VAL A 44 7.43 -11.43 -5.14
N ALA A 45 7.94 -10.73 -4.12
CA ALA A 45 9.37 -10.44 -4.01
C ALA A 45 10.22 -11.71 -3.95
N ASP A 46 9.84 -12.68 -3.12
CA ASP A 46 10.50 -13.99 -3.01
C ASP A 46 10.50 -14.75 -4.34
N TYR A 47 9.35 -14.79 -5.03
CA TYR A 47 9.26 -15.38 -6.37
C TYR A 47 10.25 -14.73 -7.34
N LEU A 48 10.33 -13.40 -7.37
CA LEU A 48 11.24 -12.69 -8.29
C LEU A 48 12.71 -12.96 -7.96
N PHE A 49 13.09 -13.00 -6.68
CA PHE A 49 14.45 -13.42 -6.29
C PHE A 49 14.77 -14.85 -6.76
N ASN A 50 13.82 -15.78 -6.57
CA ASN A 50 13.97 -17.15 -7.04
C ASN A 50 14.11 -17.24 -8.58
N GLU A 51 13.42 -16.38 -9.33
CA GLU A 51 13.57 -16.33 -10.79
C GLU A 51 14.94 -15.80 -11.23
N ILE A 52 15.55 -14.87 -10.48
CA ILE A 52 16.93 -14.41 -10.74
C ILE A 52 17.91 -15.57 -10.57
N GLU A 53 17.78 -16.35 -9.50
CA GLU A 53 18.64 -17.50 -9.24
C GLU A 53 18.55 -18.55 -10.38
N LYS A 54 17.35 -18.76 -10.92
CA LYS A 54 17.13 -19.68 -12.06
C LYS A 54 17.67 -19.13 -13.38
N GLN A 55 17.67 -17.82 -13.58
CA GLN A 55 18.08 -17.19 -14.83
C GLN A 55 19.56 -17.28 -15.15
N GLN A 56 20.40 -17.70 -14.21
CA GLN A 56 21.81 -18.01 -14.48
C GLN A 56 22.00 -18.96 -15.67
N TYR A 57 20.97 -19.72 -16.06
CA TYR A 57 21.01 -20.76 -17.10
C TYR A 57 20.21 -20.46 -18.39
N ALA A 58 19.50 -19.32 -18.50
CA ALA A 58 18.42 -19.17 -19.50
C ALA A 58 18.68 -18.19 -20.67
N VAL A 59 19.63 -17.26 -20.56
CA VAL A 59 19.85 -16.20 -21.58
C VAL A 59 21.16 -16.41 -22.32
N GLN A 60 21.13 -16.28 -23.65
CA GLN A 60 22.25 -16.63 -24.54
C GLN A 60 23.34 -15.56 -24.63
N THR A 61 23.06 -14.32 -24.21
CA THR A 61 24.03 -13.21 -24.23
C THR A 61 24.16 -12.57 -22.85
N GLU A 62 25.37 -12.11 -22.51
CA GLU A 62 25.66 -11.44 -21.24
C GLU A 62 24.85 -10.14 -21.06
N GLU A 63 24.65 -9.39 -22.15
CA GLU A 63 23.88 -8.13 -22.12
C GLU A 63 22.40 -8.39 -21.86
N GLY A 64 21.81 -9.38 -22.54
CA GLY A 64 20.42 -9.79 -22.31
C GLY A 64 20.21 -10.34 -20.91
N LYS A 65 21.19 -11.08 -20.37
CA LYS A 65 21.16 -11.58 -18.99
C LYS A 65 21.13 -10.43 -17.99
N LYS A 66 22.04 -9.46 -18.11
CA LYS A 66 22.09 -8.29 -17.23
C LYS A 66 20.80 -7.47 -17.25
N ALA A 67 20.24 -7.22 -18.43
CA ALA A 67 18.99 -6.47 -18.55
C ALA A 67 17.82 -7.18 -17.85
N LYS A 68 17.72 -8.50 -18.00
CA LYS A 68 16.66 -9.30 -17.38
C LYS A 68 16.83 -9.45 -15.86
N GLU A 69 18.08 -9.65 -15.40
CA GLU A 69 18.40 -9.65 -13.97
C GLU A 69 18.06 -8.30 -13.35
N GLN A 70 18.40 -7.19 -14.01
CA GLN A 70 18.07 -5.84 -13.54
C GLN A 70 16.55 -5.65 -13.39
N GLU A 71 15.76 -6.01 -14.40
CA GLU A 71 14.29 -5.92 -14.34
C GLU A 71 13.72 -6.71 -13.15
N LEU A 72 14.20 -7.94 -12.95
CA LEU A 72 13.73 -8.77 -11.84
C LEU A 72 14.15 -8.21 -10.47
N TYR A 73 15.38 -7.72 -10.33
CA TYR A 73 15.84 -7.09 -9.08
C TYR A 73 15.04 -5.83 -8.77
N GLU A 74 14.77 -4.98 -9.76
CA GLU A 74 13.95 -3.78 -9.59
C GLU A 74 12.54 -4.15 -9.11
N GLY A 75 11.92 -5.16 -9.71
CA GLY A 75 10.63 -5.69 -9.25
C GLY A 75 10.69 -6.22 -7.82
N ALA A 76 11.67 -7.07 -7.50
CA ALA A 76 11.82 -7.67 -6.18
C ALA A 76 12.02 -6.61 -5.08
N ILE A 77 12.82 -5.57 -5.36
CA ILE A 77 13.05 -4.43 -4.47
C ILE A 77 11.76 -3.64 -4.27
N ALA A 78 11.04 -3.31 -5.35
CA ALA A 78 9.80 -2.54 -5.26
C ALA A 78 8.74 -3.25 -4.39
N PHE A 79 8.55 -4.55 -4.59
CA PHE A 79 7.61 -5.33 -3.77
C PHE A 79 8.08 -5.50 -2.32
N SER A 80 9.39 -5.66 -2.09
CA SER A 80 9.95 -5.68 -0.73
C SER A 80 9.71 -4.37 0.00
N GLN A 81 9.86 -3.23 -0.69
CA GLN A 81 9.59 -1.90 -0.13
C GLN A 81 8.10 -1.71 0.18
N LEU A 82 7.20 -2.14 -0.71
CA LEU A 82 5.76 -2.13 -0.43
C LEU A 82 5.44 -2.94 0.83
N ALA A 83 5.96 -4.16 0.95
CA ALA A 83 5.79 -4.98 2.14
C ALA A 83 6.28 -4.27 3.42
N ALA A 84 7.47 -3.65 3.39
CA ALA A 84 8.03 -2.93 4.53
C ALA A 84 7.20 -1.69 4.93
N ASN A 85 6.76 -0.92 3.93
CA ASN A 85 5.95 0.28 4.16
C ASN A 85 4.59 -0.07 4.77
N TYR A 86 3.89 -1.07 4.21
CA TYR A 86 2.60 -1.50 4.76
C TYR A 86 2.76 -2.23 6.10
N SER A 87 3.87 -2.91 6.36
CA SER A 87 4.19 -3.45 7.70
C SER A 87 4.28 -2.34 8.74
N THR A 88 4.82 -1.17 8.37
CA THR A 88 4.85 0.00 9.25
C THR A 88 3.44 0.51 9.54
N VAL A 89 2.59 0.61 8.52
CA VAL A 89 1.17 0.99 8.67
C VAL A 89 0.46 0.01 9.61
N TYR A 90 0.58 -1.30 9.36
CA TYR A 90 -0.04 -2.33 10.19
C TYR A 90 0.41 -2.23 11.65
N ASN A 91 1.72 -2.10 11.91
CA ASN A 91 2.27 -2.03 13.26
C ASN A 91 1.81 -0.79 14.06
N VAL A 92 1.51 0.31 13.38
CA VAL A 92 1.05 1.55 14.02
C VAL A 92 -0.46 1.49 14.28
N TRP A 93 -1.24 0.99 13.32
CA TRP A 93 -2.69 1.18 13.29
C TRP A 93 -3.55 -0.06 13.59
N CYS A 94 -2.95 -1.26 13.65
CA CYS A 94 -3.68 -2.53 13.77
C CYS A 94 -3.37 -3.31 15.07
N LYS A 95 -3.35 -2.60 16.20
CA LYS A 95 -3.04 -3.16 17.54
C LYS A 95 -4.27 -3.70 18.27
#